data_AF-A0A536VJS7-F1
#
_entry.id   AF-A0A536VJS7-F1
#
_cell.length_a   1.000
_cell.length_b   1.000
_cell.length_c   1.000
_cell.angle_alpha   90.00
_cell.angle_beta   90.00
_cell.angle_gamma   90.00
#
_symmetry.space_group_name_H-M   'P 1'
#
loop_
_entity.id
_entity.type
_entity.pdbx_description
1 polymer ?
#
loop_
_entity_poly.entity_id
_entity_poly.type
_entity_poly.pdbx_seq_one_letter_code
_entity_poly.pdbx_strand_id
1 'polypeptide(L)'
;MKKQDLAKNLALKISGQMKSAGVPGRFAQGSSDLVDRREQRKRDAAAGLVPFACKLPADLVKRINERAVECDGGVNALMAELLAKSLG
;
A
#
# COMPACT_ATOMS: atom_id res chain seq x y z
N MET A 1 20.14 -32.01 26.78
CA MET A 1 18.67 -31.84 26.75
C MET A 1 18.00 -33.20 26.92
N LYS A 2 16.89 -33.28 27.67
CA LYS A 2 16.17 -34.55 27.86
C LYS A 2 15.31 -34.85 26.61
N LYS A 3 15.07 -36.12 26.29
CA LYS A 3 14.30 -36.53 25.10
C LYS A 3 12.89 -35.90 25.05
N GLN A 4 12.29 -35.65 26.22
CA GLN A 4 11.00 -35.00 26.36
C GLN A 4 11.01 -33.52 25.95
N ASP A 5 12.12 -32.81 26.20
CA ASP A 5 12.26 -31.40 25.82
C ASP A 5 12.36 -31.25 24.30
N LEU A 6 13.01 -32.22 23.64
CA LEU A 6 13.09 -32.27 22.18
C LEU A 6 11.70 -32.45 21.55
N ALA A 7 10.88 -33.35 22.10
CA ALA A 7 9.52 -33.59 21.63
C ALA A 7 8.62 -32.34 21.80
N LYS A 8 8.75 -31.64 22.94
CA LYS A 8 8.05 -30.37 23.17
C LYS A 8 8.45 -29.29 22.17
N ASN A 9 9.75 -29.15 21.90
CA ASN A 9 10.25 -28.18 20.92
C ASN A 9 9.79 -28.50 19.49
N LEU A 10 9.72 -29.78 19.12
CA LEU A 10 9.18 -30.20 17.83
C LEU A 10 7.68 -29.89 17.71
N ALA A 11 6.90 -30.19 18.76
CA ALA A 11 5.48 -29.84 18.80
C ALA A 11 5.25 -28.33 18.67
N LEU A 12 6.06 -27.51 19.36
CA LEU A 12 6.01 -26.06 19.25
C LEU A 12 6.36 -25.57 17.84
N LYS A 13 7.36 -26.16 17.18
CA LYS A 13 7.72 -25.83 15.79
C LYS A 13 6.60 -26.17 14.82
N ILE A 14 6.00 -27.36 14.94
CA ILE A 14 4.89 -27.78 14.08
C ILE A 14 3.68 -26.87 14.29
N SER A 15 3.34 -26.55 15.55
CA SER A 15 2.26 -25.61 15.87
C SER A 15 2.51 -24.21 15.30
N GLY A 16 3.76 -23.73 15.36
CA GLY A 16 4.16 -22.47 14.76
C GLY A 16 3.98 -22.48 13.24
N GLN A 17 4.43 -23.54 12.57
CA GLN A 17 4.29 -23.71 11.11
C GLN A 17 2.83 -23.79 10.66
N MET A 18 1.96 -24.46 11.42
CA MET A 18 0.52 -24.53 11.12
C MET A 18 -0.17 -23.17 11.28
N LYS A 19 0.24 -22.36 12.27
CA LYS A 19 -0.30 -21.01 12.47
C LYS A 19 0.25 -19.99 11.46
N SER A 20 1.47 -20.21 10.97
CA SER A 20 2.12 -19.37 9.95
C SER A 20 1.86 -19.84 8.52
N ALA A 21 1.10 -20.92 8.31
CA ALA A 21 0.68 -21.34 6.99
C ALA A 21 -0.10 -20.16 6.38
N GLY A 22 0.55 -19.48 5.42
CA GLY A 22 0.06 -18.24 4.85
C GLY A 22 -1.35 -18.38 4.30
N VAL A 23 -2.05 -17.24 4.25
CA VAL A 23 -3.37 -17.12 3.62
C VAL A 23 -3.31 -17.80 2.24
N PRO A 24 -4.16 -18.81 1.96
CA PRO A 24 -4.12 -19.56 0.71
C PRO A 24 -4.15 -18.61 -0.49
N GLY A 25 -3.29 -18.83 -1.50
CA GLY A 25 -3.09 -17.93 -2.64
C GLY A 25 -4.38 -17.51 -3.37
N ARG A 26 -5.45 -18.31 -3.28
CA ARG A 26 -6.80 -17.97 -3.76
C ARG A 26 -7.42 -16.70 -3.13
N PHE A 27 -7.02 -16.32 -1.92
CA PHE A 27 -7.42 -15.06 -1.26
C PHE A 27 -6.43 -13.91 -1.50
N ALA A 28 -5.29 -14.20 -2.14
CA ALA A 28 -4.19 -13.28 -2.44
C ALA A 28 -4.03 -13.05 -3.96
N GLN A 29 -4.96 -13.56 -4.78
CA GLN A 29 -4.98 -13.35 -6.22
C GLN A 29 -5.18 -11.84 -6.48
N GLY A 30 -4.08 -11.14 -6.82
CA GLY A 30 -4.02 -9.68 -6.98
C GLY A 30 -3.30 -8.91 -5.87
N SER A 31 -2.90 -9.55 -4.76
CA SER A 31 -2.09 -8.89 -3.72
C SER A 31 -0.60 -8.82 -4.04
N SER A 32 -0.13 -9.58 -5.04
CA SER A 32 1.25 -9.51 -5.55
C SER A 32 1.49 -8.31 -6.47
N ASP A 33 0.43 -7.75 -7.07
CA ASP A 33 0.50 -6.60 -7.99
C ASP A 33 0.26 -5.27 -7.25
N LEU A 34 -0.17 -5.33 -5.99
CA LEU A 34 -0.22 -4.18 -5.12
C LEU A 34 1.20 -3.94 -4.59
N VAL A 35 1.92 -3.01 -5.22
CA VAL A 35 3.14 -2.41 -4.66
C VAL A 35 2.94 -2.23 -3.16
N ASP A 36 3.83 -2.81 -2.35
CA ASP A 36 3.71 -2.73 -0.90
C ASP A 36 3.52 -1.26 -0.52
N ARG A 37 2.35 -0.94 0.04
CA ARG A 37 1.99 0.43 0.42
C ARG A 37 3.04 1.06 1.32
N ARG A 38 3.80 0.26 2.06
CA ARG A 38 4.94 0.71 2.85
C ARG A 38 6.11 1.15 1.99
N GLU A 39 6.43 0.39 0.95
CA GLU A 39 7.46 0.78 -0.01
C GLU A 39 7.05 2.00 -0.83
N GLN A 40 5.78 2.09 -1.23
CA GLN A 40 5.26 3.28 -1.91
C GLN A 40 5.43 4.53 -1.03
N ARG A 41 5.01 4.48 0.23
CA ARG A 41 5.23 5.59 1.18
C ARG A 41 6.71 5.92 1.40
N LYS A 42 7.61 4.94 1.36
CA LYS A 42 9.06 5.21 1.45
C LYS A 42 9.57 5.98 0.23
N ARG A 43 9.11 5.61 -0.98
CA ARG A 43 9.44 6.34 -2.22
C ARG A 43 8.86 7.75 -2.20
N ASP A 44 7.61 7.89 -1.77
CA ASP A 44 6.94 9.17 -1.64
C ASP A 44 7.64 10.08 -0.62
N ALA A 45 8.00 9.54 0.55
CA ALA A 45 8.76 10.29 1.56
C ALA A 45 10.15 10.70 1.08
N ALA A 46 10.85 9.83 0.33
CA ALA A 46 12.13 10.17 -0.29
C ALA A 46 11.98 11.27 -1.35
N ALA A 47 10.84 11.33 -2.03
CA ALA A 47 10.48 12.39 -2.96
C ALA A 47 9.90 13.66 -2.29
N GLY A 48 9.85 13.71 -0.94
CA GLY A 48 9.29 14.82 -0.18
C GLY A 48 7.77 14.96 -0.27
N LEU A 49 7.07 13.95 -0.78
CA LEU A 49 5.61 13.95 -0.89
C LEU A 49 4.98 13.70 0.49
N VAL A 50 4.00 14.53 0.83
CA VAL A 50 3.23 14.43 2.08
C VAL A 50 1.80 13.98 1.74
N PRO A 51 1.25 12.96 2.41
CA PRO A 51 -0.13 12.56 2.22
C PRO A 51 -1.07 13.67 2.72
N PHE A 52 -1.82 14.28 1.80
CA PHE A 52 -2.79 15.34 2.10
C PHE A 52 -4.20 14.89 1.70
N ALA A 53 -5.01 14.49 2.69
CA ALA A 53 -6.36 14.01 2.47
C ALA A 53 -7.38 15.15 2.66
N CYS A 54 -8.05 15.57 1.58
CA CYS A 54 -9.19 16.48 1.63
C CYS A 54 -10.45 15.78 1.09
N LYS A 55 -11.61 16.11 1.65
CA LYS A 55 -12.90 15.63 1.11
C LYS A 55 -13.35 16.60 0.03
N LEU A 56 -13.59 16.09 -1.18
CA LEU A 56 -14.07 16.86 -2.32
C LEU A 56 -15.45 16.34 -2.77
N PRO A 57 -16.29 17.18 -3.40
CA PRO A 57 -17.51 16.73 -4.04
C PRO A 57 -17.22 15.69 -5.13
N ALA A 58 -18.09 14.68 -5.26
CA ALA A 58 -17.88 13.56 -6.18
C ALA A 58 -17.71 14.00 -7.64
N ASP A 59 -18.48 15.00 -8.09
CA ASP A 59 -18.40 15.51 -9.46
C ASP A 59 -17.08 16.24 -9.74
N LEU A 60 -16.51 16.89 -8.72
CA LEU A 60 -15.20 17.53 -8.83
C LEU A 60 -14.10 16.47 -8.97
N VAL A 61 -14.17 15.39 -8.20
CA VAL A 61 -13.20 14.27 -8.29
C VAL A 61 -13.25 13.63 -9.67
N LYS A 62 -14.43 13.45 -10.26
CA LYS A 62 -14.56 12.93 -11.64
C LYS A 62 -13.84 13.81 -12.66
N ARG A 63 -14.08 15.13 -12.62
CA ARG A 63 -13.42 16.09 -13.51
C ARG A 63 -11.90 16.10 -13.34
N ILE A 64 -11.42 16.01 -12.10
CA ILE A 64 -9.97 15.91 -11.81
C ILE A 64 -9.40 14.64 -12.44
N ASN A 65 -10.08 13.50 -12.28
CA ASN A 65 -9.62 12.22 -12.83
C ASN A 65 -9.61 12.22 -14.35
N GLU A 66 -10.67 12.75 -15.00
CA GLU A 66 -10.76 12.88 -16.46
C GLU A 66 -9.60 13.72 -17.00
N ARG A 67 -9.30 14.85 -16.36
CA ARG A 67 -8.20 15.73 -16.76
C ARG A 67 -6.82 15.13 -16.47
N ALA A 68 -6.69 14.33 -15.42
CA ALA A 68 -5.43 13.70 -15.05
C ALA A 68 -4.97 12.62 -16.03
N VAL A 69 -5.87 12.09 -16.89
CA VAL A 69 -5.50 11.13 -17.94
C VAL A 69 -4.48 11.71 -18.91
N GLU A 70 -4.53 13.02 -19.14
CA GLU A 70 -3.68 13.73 -20.09
C GLU A 70 -2.40 14.31 -19.45
N CYS A 71 -2.24 14.19 -18.13
CA CYS A 71 -1.11 14.76 -17.39
C CYS A 71 -0.02 13.72 -17.11
N ASP A 72 1.21 13.99 -17.57
CA ASP A 72 2.40 13.25 -17.16
C ASP A 72 2.62 13.39 -15.65
N GLY A 73 2.57 12.29 -14.92
CA GLY A 73 2.60 12.26 -13.45
C GLY A 73 1.22 12.14 -12.77
N GLY A 74 0.16 12.02 -13.56
CA GLY A 74 -1.18 11.66 -13.11
C GLY A 74 -1.84 12.69 -12.19
N VAL A 75 -2.76 12.21 -11.34
CA VAL A 75 -3.59 13.07 -10.48
C VAL A 75 -2.76 13.94 -9.53
N ASN A 76 -1.65 13.42 -9.00
CA ASN A 76 -0.82 14.17 -8.06
C ASN A 76 -0.12 15.36 -8.72
N ALA A 77 0.39 15.19 -9.95
CA ALA A 77 1.02 16.27 -10.71
C ALA A 77 -0.01 17.35 -11.07
N LEU A 78 -1.19 16.94 -11.57
CA LEU A 78 -2.29 17.86 -11.85
C LEU A 78 -2.70 18.66 -10.60
N MET A 79 -2.83 17.99 -9.45
CA MET A 79 -3.18 18.67 -8.20
C MET A 79 -2.10 19.65 -7.75
N ALA A 80 -0.82 19.30 -7.89
CA ALA A 80 0.28 20.22 -7.58
C ALA A 80 0.23 21.47 -8.46
N GLU A 81 0.00 21.32 -9.77
CA GLU A 81 -0.14 22.45 -10.69
C GLU A 81 -1.35 23.34 -10.38
N LEU A 82 -2.52 22.75 -10.14
CA LEU A 82 -3.74 23.50 -9.84
C LEU A 82 -3.60 24.27 -8.53
N LEU A 83 -3.04 23.63 -7.50
CA LEU A 83 -2.81 24.28 -6.21
C LEU A 83 -1.77 25.38 -6.32
N ALA A 84 -0.66 25.16 -7.03
CA ALA A 84 0.36 26.19 -7.28
C ALA A 84 -0.25 27.42 -7.99
N LYS A 85 -1.03 27.21 -9.06
CA LYS A 85 -1.73 28.29 -9.79
C LYS A 85 -2.76 29.05 -8.94
N SER A 86 -3.35 28.41 -7.94
CA SER A 86 -4.35 29.05 -7.08
C SER A 86 -3.77 29.77 -5.87
N LEU A 87 -2.62 29.31 -5.37
CA LEU A 87 -1.94 29.84 -4.20
C LEU A 87 -0.84 30.85 -4.56
N GLY A 88 -0.45 30.93 -5.83
CA GLY A 88 0.53 31.84 -6.40
C GLY A 88 0.16 32.30 -7.80
#